data_AF-I3SLZ7-F1
#
_entry.id   AF-I3SLZ7-F1
#
_cell.length_a   1.000
_cell.length_b   1.000
_cell.length_c   1.000
_cell.angle_alpha   90.00
_cell.angle_beta   90.00
_cell.angle_gamma   90.00
#
_symmetry.space_group_name_H-M   'P 1'
#
loop_
_entity.id
_entity.type
_entity.pdbx_description
1 polymer ?
#
loop_
_entity_poly.entity_id
_entity_poly.type
_entity_poly.pdbx_seq_one_letter_code
_entity_poly.pdbx_strand_id
1 'polypeptide(L)'
;MAKTTHIAVISSPGFSHLVPIVEFTKRLISHHPNFHVSCIIPSLGSPPESSKSYLETLPSYINPIFLPPINRGDVPKKAYPGVLIQLTVNLSLPSIHEALKSLTSKAPLIALIADSFAIQALDFAKEFNSMSYLYHPCGATVLSLMLHMPKLDEQVSIEYSDLKEPIKLPGCVPLMGSDLPAQPKIGLVKLQAIS
;
A
#
# COMPACT_ATOMS: atom_id res chain seq x y z
N MET A 1 -27.87 -6.48 -19.72
CA MET A 1 -26.93 -6.88 -18.64
C MET A 1 -26.16 -5.64 -18.21
N ALA A 2 -25.97 -5.40 -16.91
CA ALA A 2 -25.19 -4.24 -16.46
C ALA A 2 -23.74 -4.36 -16.97
N LYS A 3 -23.16 -3.25 -17.42
CA LYS A 3 -21.77 -3.22 -17.91
C LYS A 3 -20.82 -3.51 -16.75
N THR A 4 -19.91 -4.46 -16.93
CA THR A 4 -18.87 -4.77 -15.96
C THR A 4 -17.94 -3.58 -15.78
N THR A 5 -17.65 -3.24 -14.52
CA THR A 5 -16.73 -2.17 -14.13
C THR A 5 -15.46 -2.79 -13.56
N HIS A 6 -14.31 -2.53 -14.18
CA HIS A 6 -13.04 -3.08 -13.73
C HIS A 6 -12.31 -2.12 -12.80
N ILE A 7 -11.87 -2.65 -11.66
CA ILE A 7 -11.08 -1.95 -10.65
C ILE A 7 -9.80 -2.76 -10.42
N ALA A 8 -8.68 -2.07 -10.25
CA ALA A 8 -7.43 -2.69 -9.83
C ALA A 8 -7.16 -2.31 -8.38
N VAL A 9 -6.72 -3.29 -7.59
CA VAL A 9 -6.33 -3.12 -6.19
C VAL A 9 -4.89 -3.60 -6.05
N ILE A 10 -4.00 -2.77 -5.50
CA ILE A 10 -2.60 -3.13 -5.26
C ILE A 10 -2.41 -3.33 -3.76
N SER A 11 -2.12 -4.56 -3.37
CA SER A 11 -1.73 -4.87 -1.99
C SER A 11 -0.25 -4.61 -1.79
N SER A 12 0.15 -4.24 -0.59
CA SER A 12 1.54 -4.35 -0.17
C SER A 12 1.86 -5.79 0.24
N PRO A 13 3.14 -6.22 0.16
CA PRO A 13 3.56 -7.53 0.65
C PRO A 13 3.23 -7.73 2.14
N GLY A 14 2.71 -8.92 2.46
CA GLY A 14 2.44 -9.35 3.83
C GLY A 14 0.95 -9.61 4.09
N PHE A 15 0.68 -10.63 4.91
CA PHE A 15 -0.68 -11.07 5.20
C PHE A 15 -1.53 -9.97 5.89
N SER A 16 -0.90 -9.14 6.72
CA SER A 16 -1.51 -7.99 7.40
C SER A 16 -1.92 -6.85 6.46
N HIS A 17 -1.39 -6.78 5.25
CA HIS A 17 -1.81 -5.82 4.22
C HIS A 17 -2.82 -6.44 3.26
N LEU A 18 -2.56 -7.69 2.86
CA LEU A 18 -3.37 -8.43 1.91
C LEU A 18 -4.80 -8.68 2.39
N VAL A 19 -4.96 -9.22 3.61
CA VAL A 19 -6.29 -9.59 4.09
C VAL A 19 -7.20 -8.36 4.21
N PRO A 20 -6.80 -7.25 4.88
CA PRO A 20 -7.69 -6.09 5.02
C PRO A 20 -8.12 -5.47 3.69
N ILE A 21 -7.21 -5.29 2.73
CA ILE A 21 -7.58 -4.66 1.45
C ILE A 21 -8.48 -5.57 0.60
N VAL A 22 -8.30 -6.88 0.70
CA VAL A 22 -9.19 -7.86 0.05
C VAL A 22 -10.57 -7.91 0.73
N GLU A 23 -10.64 -7.84 2.06
CA GLU A 23 -11.92 -7.75 2.78
C GLU A 23 -12.66 -6.44 2.48
N PHE A 24 -11.93 -5.32 2.38
CA PHE A 24 -12.48 -4.07 1.87
C PHE A 24 -13.04 -4.25 0.45
N THR A 25 -12.31 -4.95 -0.42
CA THR A 25 -12.74 -5.25 -1.79
C THR A 25 -14.02 -6.10 -1.83
N LYS A 26 -14.13 -7.15 -1.00
CA LYS A 26 -15.35 -7.96 -0.88
C LYS A 26 -16.56 -7.11 -0.50
N ARG A 27 -16.38 -6.22 0.48
CA ARG A 27 -17.43 -5.27 0.90
C ARG A 27 -17.79 -4.30 -0.22
N LEU A 28 -16.81 -3.74 -0.93
CA LEU A 28 -17.04 -2.85 -2.07
C LEU A 28 -17.91 -3.53 -3.13
N ILE A 29 -17.61 -4.78 -3.48
CA ILE A 29 -18.38 -5.55 -4.47
C ILE A 29 -19.78 -5.91 -3.95
N SER A 30 -19.93 -6.18 -2.65
CA SER A 30 -21.26 -6.45 -2.07
C SER A 30 -22.22 -5.27 -2.22
N HIS A 31 -21.71 -4.04 -2.24
CA HIS A 31 -22.48 -2.83 -2.50
C HIS A 31 -22.61 -2.50 -4.00
N HIS A 32 -21.69 -3.01 -4.83
CA HIS A 32 -21.62 -2.76 -6.26
C HIS A 32 -21.37 -4.07 -7.05
N PRO A 33 -22.41 -4.91 -7.25
CA PRO A 33 -22.25 -6.27 -7.80
C PRO A 33 -21.71 -6.33 -9.25
N ASN A 34 -21.71 -5.21 -9.97
CA ASN A 34 -21.14 -5.11 -11.32
C ASN A 34 -19.61 -4.87 -11.32
N PHE A 35 -18.99 -4.69 -10.14
CA PHE A 35 -17.56 -4.48 -10.02
C PHE A 35 -16.81 -5.81 -10.10
N HIS A 36 -15.76 -5.82 -10.91
CA HIS A 36 -14.80 -6.93 -10.99
C HIS A 36 -13.42 -6.38 -10.66
N VAL A 37 -12.73 -7.06 -9.76
CA VAL A 37 -11.50 -6.53 -9.17
C VAL A 37 -10.33 -7.43 -9.53
N SER A 38 -9.24 -6.83 -10.01
CA SER A 38 -7.94 -7.49 -10.10
C SER A 38 -7.08 -7.07 -8.90
N CYS A 39 -6.65 -8.03 -8.08
CA CYS A 39 -5.81 -7.79 -6.93
C CYS A 39 -4.35 -8.09 -7.28
N ILE A 40 -3.55 -7.05 -7.50
CA ILE A 40 -2.13 -7.13 -7.86
C ILE A 40 -1.30 -7.25 -6.59
N ILE A 41 -0.45 -8.27 -6.53
CA ILE A 41 0.26 -8.70 -5.32
C ILE A 41 1.76 -8.78 -5.60
N PRO A 42 2.52 -7.73 -5.25
CA PRO A 42 3.97 -7.76 -5.11
C PRO A 42 4.41 -8.72 -4.00
N SER A 43 5.60 -9.30 -4.12
CA SER A 43 6.11 -10.24 -3.12
C SER A 43 7.65 -10.20 -2.99
N LEU A 44 8.13 -10.53 -1.78
CA LEU A 44 9.55 -10.67 -1.47
C LEU A 44 9.91 -12.17 -1.34
N GLY A 45 10.46 -12.73 -2.41
CA GLY A 45 10.51 -14.18 -2.61
C GLY A 45 9.11 -14.79 -2.77
N SER A 46 9.00 -16.12 -2.60
CA SER A 46 7.71 -16.81 -2.73
C SER A 46 6.69 -16.30 -1.69
N PRO A 47 5.44 -15.98 -2.08
CA PRO A 47 4.38 -15.65 -1.14
C PRO A 47 4.20 -16.76 -0.09
N PRO A 48 3.93 -16.43 1.18
CA PRO A 48 3.63 -17.42 2.22
C PRO A 48 2.41 -18.28 1.85
N GLU A 49 2.38 -19.52 2.33
CA GLU A 49 1.28 -20.45 2.06
C GLU A 49 -0.05 -19.91 2.56
N SER A 50 -0.07 -19.26 3.72
CA SER A 50 -1.27 -18.61 4.25
C SER A 50 -1.87 -17.57 3.30
N SER A 51 -1.04 -16.79 2.61
CA SER A 51 -1.51 -15.84 1.60
C SER A 51 -2.09 -16.56 0.39
N LYS A 52 -1.46 -17.64 -0.08
CA LYS A 52 -1.94 -18.41 -1.24
C LYS A 52 -3.28 -19.08 -0.94
N SER A 53 -3.36 -19.84 0.16
CA SER A 53 -4.60 -20.52 0.57
C SER A 53 -5.73 -19.52 0.80
N TYR A 54 -5.45 -18.34 1.38
CA TYR A 54 -6.47 -17.30 1.52
C TYR A 54 -6.98 -16.80 0.16
N LEU A 55 -6.10 -16.56 -0.80
CA LEU A 55 -6.46 -16.08 -2.14
C LEU A 55 -7.24 -17.12 -2.95
N GLU A 56 -7.01 -18.42 -2.71
CA GLU A 56 -7.79 -19.51 -3.31
C GLU A 56 -9.25 -19.54 -2.83
N THR A 57 -9.55 -18.97 -1.66
CA THR A 57 -10.93 -18.86 -1.16
C THR A 57 -11.72 -17.73 -1.81
N LEU A 58 -11.09 -16.93 -2.67
CA LEU A 58 -11.73 -15.74 -3.21
C LEU A 58 -12.81 -16.07 -4.24
N PRO A 59 -13.90 -15.29 -4.25
CA PRO A 59 -14.93 -15.42 -5.26
C PRO A 59 -14.39 -15.02 -6.64
N SER A 60 -15.00 -15.55 -7.70
CA SER A 60 -14.56 -15.38 -9.10
C SER A 60 -14.49 -13.93 -9.60
N TYR A 61 -15.17 -12.99 -8.94
CA TYR A 61 -15.14 -11.57 -9.26
C TYR A 61 -13.95 -10.81 -8.64
N ILE A 62 -13.12 -11.48 -7.83
CA ILE A 62 -11.82 -10.98 -7.36
C ILE A 62 -10.73 -11.89 -7.95
N ASN A 63 -9.95 -11.38 -8.88
CA ASN A 63 -8.87 -12.12 -9.54
C ASN A 63 -7.50 -11.73 -8.96
N PRO A 64 -6.82 -12.61 -8.21
CA PRO A 64 -5.45 -12.38 -7.75
C PRO A 64 -4.45 -12.42 -8.90
N ILE A 65 -3.49 -11.50 -8.90
CA ILE A 65 -2.39 -11.42 -9.85
C ILE A 65 -1.09 -11.33 -9.06
N PHE A 66 -0.37 -12.45 -9.00
CA PHE A 66 0.97 -12.47 -8.42
C PHE A 66 1.96 -11.87 -9.41
N LEU A 67 2.72 -10.88 -8.96
CA LEU A 67 3.82 -10.33 -9.72
C LEU A 67 5.07 -11.23 -9.60
N PRO A 68 6.03 -11.10 -10.54
CA PRO A 68 7.34 -11.69 -10.37
C PRO A 68 7.93 -11.29 -8.99
N PRO A 69 8.41 -12.26 -8.19
CA PRO A 69 8.90 -11.96 -6.85
C PRO A 69 10.21 -11.20 -6.89
N ILE A 70 10.38 -10.21 -6.01
CA ILE A 70 11.67 -9.55 -5.79
C ILE A 70 12.61 -10.50 -5.05
N ASN A 71 13.88 -10.62 -5.49
CA ASN A 71 14.81 -11.52 -4.82
C ASN A 71 15.21 -10.96 -3.45
N ARG A 72 15.33 -11.84 -2.47
CA ARG A 72 15.79 -11.47 -1.11
C ARG A 72 17.24 -10.97 -1.08
N GLY A 73 18.02 -11.26 -2.11
CA GLY A 73 19.37 -10.72 -2.28
C GLY A 73 19.39 -9.25 -2.69
N ASP A 74 18.29 -8.75 -3.28
CA ASP A 74 18.19 -7.39 -3.81
C ASP A 74 17.73 -6.38 -2.74
N VAL A 75 17.46 -6.84 -1.52
CA VAL A 75 17.02 -6.02 -0.38
C VAL A 75 17.92 -6.22 0.85
N PRO A 76 18.06 -5.22 1.75
CA PRO A 76 18.92 -5.34 2.92
C PRO A 76 18.42 -6.40 3.93
N LYS A 77 19.30 -7.34 4.32
CA LYS A 77 18.94 -8.49 5.18
C LYS A 77 18.47 -8.15 6.61
N LYS A 78 18.74 -6.94 7.10
CA LYS A 78 18.41 -6.50 8.48
C LYS A 78 17.61 -5.20 8.52
N ALA A 79 16.89 -4.89 7.44
CA ALA A 79 16.01 -3.73 7.43
C ALA A 79 14.73 -3.98 8.25
N TYR A 80 14.15 -2.89 8.76
CA TYR A 80 12.84 -2.93 9.41
C TYR A 80 11.76 -3.45 8.44
N PRO A 81 10.73 -4.17 8.92
CA PRO A 81 9.69 -4.72 8.06
C PRO A 81 9.04 -3.71 7.12
N GLY A 82 8.70 -2.51 7.61
CA GLY A 82 8.12 -1.44 6.78
C GLY A 82 9.04 -0.98 5.65
N VAL A 83 10.35 -0.94 5.89
CA VAL A 83 11.36 -0.63 4.85
C VAL A 83 11.38 -1.74 3.80
N LEU A 84 11.38 -3.02 4.22
CA LEU A 84 11.35 -4.15 3.29
C LEU A 84 10.10 -4.15 2.42
N ILE A 85 8.93 -3.85 3.01
CA ILE A 85 7.66 -3.72 2.30
C ILE A 85 7.76 -2.60 1.24
N GLN A 86 8.17 -1.39 1.65
CA GLN A 86 8.30 -0.25 0.73
C GLN A 86 9.28 -0.55 -0.41
N LEU A 87 10.45 -1.13 -0.11
CA LEU A 87 11.46 -1.45 -1.12
C LEU A 87 10.95 -2.51 -2.10
N THR A 88 10.27 -3.53 -1.60
CA THR A 88 9.66 -4.57 -2.44
C THR A 88 8.63 -3.97 -3.40
N VAL A 89 7.78 -3.06 -2.92
CA VAL A 89 6.79 -2.38 -3.77
C VAL A 89 7.47 -1.50 -4.81
N ASN A 90 8.45 -0.70 -4.41
CA ASN A 90 9.20 0.19 -5.33
C ASN A 90 9.87 -0.61 -6.45
N LEU A 91 10.55 -1.70 -6.11
CA LEU A 91 11.18 -2.60 -7.09
C LEU A 91 10.15 -3.31 -7.97
N SER A 92 8.90 -3.45 -7.51
CA SER A 92 7.81 -4.06 -8.28
C SER A 92 7.05 -3.08 -9.16
N LEU A 93 7.30 -1.76 -9.08
CA LEU A 93 6.58 -0.74 -9.85
C LEU A 93 6.53 -1.03 -11.36
N PRO A 94 7.63 -1.45 -12.02
CA PRO A 94 7.57 -1.81 -13.45
C PRO A 94 6.61 -2.98 -13.72
N SER A 95 6.64 -4.02 -12.87
CA SER A 95 5.73 -5.18 -13.01
C SER A 95 4.27 -4.82 -12.69
N ILE A 96 4.04 -3.92 -11.73
CA ILE A 96 2.71 -3.36 -11.45
C ILE A 96 2.19 -2.64 -12.70
N HIS A 97 3.01 -1.78 -13.31
CA HIS A 97 2.65 -1.02 -14.51
C HIS A 97 2.28 -1.92 -15.69
N GLU A 98 3.10 -2.94 -15.96
CA GLU A 98 2.83 -3.91 -17.03
C GLU A 98 1.57 -4.74 -16.76
N ALA A 99 1.30 -5.11 -15.50
CA ALA A 99 0.04 -5.77 -15.15
C ALA A 99 -1.17 -4.85 -15.40
N LEU A 100 -1.08 -3.57 -15.06
CA LEU A 100 -2.14 -2.58 -15.32
C LEU A 100 -2.37 -2.40 -16.83
N LYS A 101 -1.31 -2.27 -17.64
CA LYS A 101 -1.42 -2.23 -19.12
C LYS A 101 -2.10 -3.47 -19.69
N SER A 102 -1.73 -4.66 -19.20
CA SER A 102 -2.35 -5.91 -19.63
C SER A 102 -3.84 -5.93 -19.32
N LEU A 103 -4.24 -5.46 -18.14
CA LEU A 103 -5.65 -5.34 -17.75
C LEU A 103 -6.41 -4.33 -18.62
N THR A 104 -5.84 -3.14 -18.82
CA THR A 104 -6.49 -2.04 -19.56
C THR A 104 -6.64 -2.34 -21.04
N SER A 105 -5.75 -3.16 -21.62
CA SER A 105 -5.87 -3.65 -22.99
C SER A 105 -7.12 -4.52 -23.23
N LYS A 106 -7.66 -5.14 -22.17
CA LYS A 106 -8.82 -6.04 -22.26
C LYS A 106 -10.13 -5.32 -21.96
N ALA A 107 -10.10 -4.38 -21.02
CA ALA A 107 -11.26 -3.58 -20.64
C ALA A 107 -10.85 -2.26 -19.96
N PRO A 108 -11.67 -1.20 -20.04
CA PRO A 108 -11.36 0.06 -19.36
C PRO A 108 -11.22 -0.10 -17.84
N LEU A 109 -10.12 0.39 -17.29
CA LEU A 109 -9.89 0.48 -15.85
C LEU A 109 -10.56 1.76 -15.32
N ILE A 110 -11.47 1.61 -14.37
CA ILE A 110 -12.24 2.76 -13.85
C ILE A 110 -11.59 3.36 -12.60
N ALA A 111 -11.00 2.52 -11.76
CA ALA A 111 -10.32 2.95 -10.55
C ALA A 111 -9.11 2.08 -10.23
N LEU A 112 -8.09 2.71 -9.64
CA LEU A 112 -6.93 2.09 -9.04
C LEU A 112 -6.93 2.39 -7.54
N ILE A 113 -6.90 1.35 -6.72
CA ILE A 113 -6.83 1.45 -5.27
C ILE A 113 -5.49 0.87 -4.82
N ALA A 114 -4.73 1.60 -4.02
CA ALA A 114 -3.43 1.13 -3.54
C ALA A 114 -3.37 1.14 -2.01
N ASP A 115 -2.76 0.11 -1.42
CA ASP A 115 -2.31 0.15 -0.03
C ASP A 115 -1.30 1.30 0.20
N SER A 116 -1.13 1.71 1.45
CA SER A 116 -0.29 2.85 1.83
C SER A 116 1.18 2.77 1.41
N PHE A 117 1.78 1.58 1.37
CA PHE A 117 3.15 1.44 0.84
C PHE A 117 3.21 1.43 -0.70
N ALA A 118 2.07 1.29 -1.38
CA ALA A 118 1.95 1.29 -2.83
C ALA A 118 1.43 2.60 -3.43
N ILE A 119 1.46 3.69 -2.65
CA ILE A 119 0.96 5.01 -3.06
C ILE A 119 1.56 5.50 -4.39
N GLN A 120 2.84 5.22 -4.68
CA GLN A 120 3.50 5.62 -5.93
C GLN A 120 2.85 4.97 -7.17
N ALA A 121 2.24 3.79 -7.03
CA ALA A 121 1.55 3.15 -8.15
C ALA A 121 0.28 3.91 -8.57
N LEU A 122 -0.27 4.79 -7.71
CA LEU A 122 -1.43 5.60 -8.05
C LEU A 122 -1.13 6.60 -9.17
N ASP A 123 0.13 6.98 -9.40
CA ASP A 123 0.51 7.87 -10.50
C ASP A 123 0.22 7.25 -11.87
N PHE A 124 0.22 5.92 -11.98
CA PHE A 124 -0.14 5.21 -13.20
C PHE A 124 -1.61 5.38 -13.59
N ALA A 125 -2.50 5.74 -12.65
CA ALA A 125 -3.92 5.92 -12.96
C ALA A 125 -4.16 7.00 -14.03
N LYS A 126 -3.30 8.02 -14.10
CA LYS A 126 -3.37 9.10 -15.10
C LYS A 126 -3.19 8.58 -16.52
N GLU A 127 -2.30 7.61 -16.73
CA GLU A 127 -2.06 6.99 -18.05
C GLU A 127 -3.29 6.27 -18.58
N PHE A 128 -4.11 5.70 -17.68
CA PHE A 128 -5.29 4.91 -18.03
C PHE A 128 -6.61 5.70 -17.91
N ASN A 129 -6.54 7.01 -17.64
CA ASN A 129 -7.70 7.86 -17.36
C ASN A 129 -8.61 7.25 -16.25
N SER A 130 -7.98 6.68 -15.23
CA SER A 130 -8.65 6.04 -14.09
C SER A 130 -8.62 6.94 -12.86
N MET A 131 -9.59 6.76 -11.97
CA MET A 131 -9.56 7.38 -10.64
C MET A 131 -8.51 6.68 -9.76
N SER A 132 -7.86 7.40 -8.86
CA SER A 132 -6.90 6.85 -7.89
C SER A 132 -7.38 7.01 -6.46
N TYR A 133 -7.24 5.96 -5.65
CA TYR A 133 -7.65 5.94 -4.25
C TYR A 133 -6.59 5.30 -3.37
N LEU A 134 -6.32 5.92 -2.23
CA LEU A 134 -5.49 5.35 -1.18
C LEU A 134 -6.36 4.54 -0.23
N TYR A 135 -6.00 3.27 -0.03
CA TYR A 135 -6.51 2.45 1.07
C TYR A 135 -5.52 2.52 2.24
N HIS A 136 -5.97 3.06 3.36
CA HIS A 136 -5.18 3.20 4.59
C HIS A 136 -5.88 2.47 5.74
N PRO A 137 -5.47 1.24 6.08
CA PRO A 137 -6.16 0.39 7.08
C PRO A 137 -5.82 0.76 8.54
N CYS A 138 -5.45 2.02 8.82
CA CYS A 138 -5.16 2.52 10.16
C CYS A 138 -6.09 3.68 10.54
N GLY A 139 -6.07 4.07 11.81
CA GLY A 139 -6.87 5.19 12.32
C GLY A 139 -6.47 6.54 11.71
N ALA A 140 -7.43 7.47 11.64
CA ALA A 140 -7.21 8.81 11.08
C ALA A 140 -6.07 9.59 11.77
N THR A 141 -5.80 9.35 13.05
CA THR A 141 -4.66 9.92 13.77
C THR A 141 -3.32 9.50 13.17
N VAL A 142 -3.18 8.24 12.75
CA VAL A 142 -1.96 7.73 12.12
C VAL A 142 -1.78 8.35 10.73
N LEU A 143 -2.86 8.47 9.96
CA LEU A 143 -2.82 9.15 8.66
C LEU A 143 -2.45 10.63 8.83
N SER A 144 -3.05 11.32 9.80
CA SER A 144 -2.73 12.71 10.13
C SER A 144 -1.25 12.85 10.50
N LEU A 145 -0.72 11.95 11.34
CA LEU A 145 0.70 11.92 11.66
C LEU A 145 1.55 11.78 10.40
N MET A 146 1.28 10.78 9.55
CA MET A 146 2.04 10.54 8.31
C MET A 146 2.06 11.77 7.38
N LEU A 147 0.94 12.48 7.24
CA LEU A 147 0.85 13.69 6.43
C LEU A 147 1.65 14.86 7.01
N HIS A 148 1.81 14.93 8.33
CA HIS A 148 2.59 15.97 9.01
C HIS A 148 4.05 15.58 9.26
N MET A 149 4.43 14.30 9.07
CA MET A 149 5.78 13.81 9.32
C MET A 149 6.88 14.60 8.60
N PRO A 150 6.77 14.98 7.30
CA PRO A 150 7.84 15.74 6.64
C PRO A 150 8.13 17.07 7.34
N LYS A 151 7.07 17.79 7.73
CA LYS A 151 7.21 19.06 8.46
C LYS A 151 7.75 18.84 9.88
N LEU A 152 7.36 17.76 10.55
CA LEU A 152 7.90 17.41 11.86
C LEU A 152 9.40 17.09 11.77
N ASP A 153 9.83 16.38 10.73
CA ASP A 153 11.23 16.02 10.47
C ASP A 153 12.12 17.26 10.25
N GLU A 154 11.58 18.28 9.57
CA GLU A 154 12.27 19.57 9.41
C GLU A 154 12.37 20.37 10.72
N GLN A 155 11.41 20.20 11.64
CA GLN A 155 11.30 21.00 12.87
C GLN A 155 11.96 20.35 14.09
N VAL A 156 12.12 19.03 14.09
CA VAL A 156 12.63 18.25 15.21
C VAL A 156 14.00 17.68 14.86
N SER A 157 15.04 18.16 15.54
CA SER A 157 16.43 17.73 15.31
C SER A 157 16.92 16.61 16.23
N ILE A 158 16.08 16.16 17.17
CA ILE A 158 16.37 15.08 18.11
C ILE A 158 15.51 13.84 17.78
N GLU A 159 15.85 12.70 18.36
CA GLU A 159 14.97 11.53 18.27
C GLU A 159 13.61 11.84 18.88
N TYR A 160 12.53 11.40 18.22
CA TYR A 160 11.19 11.69 18.68
C TYR A 160 10.92 11.11 20.07
N SER A 161 11.52 9.97 20.41
CA SER A 161 11.43 9.39 21.76
C SER A 161 11.94 10.30 22.88
N ASP A 162 12.80 11.26 22.53
CA ASP A 162 13.44 12.18 23.48
C ASP A 162 12.69 13.52 23.58
N LEU A 163 11.58 13.68 22.85
CA LEU A 163 10.72 14.86 22.95
C LEU A 163 10.05 14.94 24.32
N LYS A 164 10.26 16.06 25.01
CA LYS A 164 9.61 16.37 26.29
C LYS A 164 8.18 16.85 26.13
N GLU A 165 7.92 17.60 25.05
CA GLU A 165 6.60 18.11 24.71
C GLU A 165 5.92 17.17 23.71
N PRO A 166 4.61 16.92 23.86
CA PRO A 166 3.88 16.06 22.95
C PRO A 166 3.71 16.72 21.57
N ILE A 167 3.65 15.88 20.54
CA ILE A 167 3.31 16.28 19.17
C ILE A 167 1.82 16.60 19.12
N LYS A 168 1.49 17.80 18.66
CA LYS A 168 0.11 18.30 18.56
C LYS A 168 -0.31 18.33 17.09
N LEU A 169 -1.08 17.33 16.68
CA LEU A 169 -1.68 17.28 15.35
C LEU A 169 -3.08 17.93 15.36
N PRO A 170 -3.47 18.66 14.31
CA PRO A 170 -4.82 19.22 14.22
C PRO A 170 -5.90 18.15 14.40
N GLY A 171 -6.86 18.40 15.32
CA GLY A 171 -7.99 17.50 15.58
C GLY A 171 -7.65 16.17 16.27
N CYS A 172 -6.40 15.97 16.72
CA CYS A 172 -5.98 14.76 17.43
C CYS A 172 -5.65 15.04 18.90
N VAL A 173 -5.70 14.00 19.72
CA VAL A 173 -5.09 14.06 21.06
C VAL A 173 -3.56 14.22 20.93
N PRO A 174 -2.89 14.91 21.87
CA PRO A 174 -1.44 15.01 21.86
C PRO A 174 -0.77 13.63 21.91
N LEU A 175 0.27 13.43 21.10
CA LEU A 175 1.01 12.16 21.01
C LEU A 175 2.39 12.33 21.66
N MET A 176 2.77 11.44 22.59
CA MET A 176 4.14 11.44 23.07
C MET A 176 5.04 10.85 22.00
N GLY A 177 6.23 11.43 21.83
CA GLY A 177 7.17 10.93 20.83
C GLY A 177 7.65 9.49 21.12
N SER A 178 7.60 9.06 22.39
CA SER A 178 7.81 7.67 22.82
C SER A 178 6.76 6.69 22.32
N ASP A 179 5.56 7.17 21.94
CA ASP A 179 4.46 6.33 21.44
C ASP A 179 4.54 6.11 19.92
N LEU A 180 5.45 6.81 19.24
CA LEU A 180 5.63 6.67 17.80
C LEU A 180 6.28 5.31 17.45
N PRO A 181 5.97 4.75 16.27
CA PRO A 181 6.67 3.58 15.77
C PRO A 181 8.18 3.82 15.74
N ALA A 182 8.96 2.82 16.16
CA ALA A 182 10.41 2.90 16.18
C ALA A 182 10.94 3.33 14.81
N GLN A 183 11.75 4.40 14.80
CA GLN A 183 12.26 4.95 13.57
C GLN A 183 13.37 4.06 12.99
N PRO A 184 13.40 3.86 11.67
CA PRO A 184 14.59 3.31 11.05
C PRO A 184 15.75 4.29 11.28
N LYS A 185 16.78 3.84 12.02
CA LYS A 185 17.99 4.64 12.26
C LYS A 185 18.45 5.26 10.94
N ILE A 186 18.54 6.59 10.95
CA ILE A 186 18.82 7.45 9.80
C ILE A 186 20.07 6.92 9.09
N GLY A 187 19.87 6.38 7.89
CA GLY A 187 20.91 5.72 7.11
C GLY A 187 20.41 4.82 5.98
N LEU A 188 19.12 4.42 5.97
CA LEU A 188 18.66 3.43 4.98
C LEU A 188 17.41 3.77 4.15
N VAL A 189 16.55 4.71 4.52
CA VAL A 189 15.50 5.17 3.60
C VAL A 189 15.13 6.60 3.97
N LYS A 190 15.66 7.59 3.24
CA LYS A 190 14.87 8.81 3.03
C LYS A 190 13.60 8.32 2.37
N LEU A 191 12.46 8.44 3.04
CA LEU A 191 11.16 8.35 2.40
C LEU A 191 11.15 9.46 1.34
N GLN A 192 11.62 9.13 0.13
CA GLN A 192 11.33 9.93 -1.04
C GLN A 192 9.86 9.71 -1.33
N ALA A 193 9.04 10.51 -0.67
CA ALA A 193 7.64 10.68 -0.98
C ALA A 193 7.34 12.18 -0.88
N ILE A 194 6.80 12.69 -1.98
CA ILE A 194 6.19 14.01 -2.17
C ILE A 194 7.17 15.13 -2.57
N SER A 195 7.50 15.15 -3.87
CA SER A 195 7.62 16.37 -4.68
C SER A 195 6.98 16.12 -6.03
#